data_AF-A0A7R8HCJ9-F1
#
_entry.id   AF-A0A7R8HCJ9-F1
#
_cell.length_a   1.000
_cell.length_b   1.000
_cell.length_c   1.000
_cell.angle_alpha   90.00
_cell.angle_beta   90.00
_cell.angle_gamma   90.00
#
_symmetry.space_group_name_H-M   'P 1'
#
loop_
_entity.id
_entity.type
_entity.pdbx_description
1 polymer ?
#
loop_
_entity_poly.entity_id
_entity_poly.type
_entity_poly.pdbx_seq_one_letter_code
_entity_poly.pdbx_strand_id
1 'polypeptide(L)'
;MGPLERFYLRWNEYESNFKQGFSDLRQSEELFDVTIISGSKLIKAHKVILCACSPVFRSIIGSAPVQTYPLIYLRGINFYYLELLLSFMYYGEVSVGQEELDDFISIAQEFQIKGLSNYSMPRKRCESQPSTSSTVPNELTPYPPHDSQGPFLCNT
;
A
#
# COMPACT_ATOMS: atom_id res chain seq x y z
N MET A 1 7.69 15.85 -49.46
CA MET A 1 6.92 15.82 -48.19
C MET A 1 7.93 15.89 -47.07
N GLY A 2 8.04 17.02 -46.36
CA GLY A 2 8.95 17.14 -45.22
C GLY A 2 8.51 16.24 -44.06
N PRO A 3 9.41 15.88 -43.12
CA PRO A 3 9.02 15.10 -41.96
C PRO A 3 7.97 15.86 -41.15
N LEU A 4 6.93 15.18 -40.68
CA LEU A 4 6.00 15.77 -39.71
C LEU A 4 6.75 16.07 -38.42
N GLU A 5 6.96 17.34 -38.13
CA GLU A 5 7.41 17.78 -36.81
C GLU A 5 6.34 17.44 -35.76
N ARG A 6 6.77 16.83 -34.66
CA ARG A 6 5.91 16.53 -33.50
C ARG A 6 6.45 17.25 -32.28
N PHE A 7 5.57 17.95 -31.58
CA PHE A 7 5.87 18.63 -30.33
C PHE A 7 5.31 17.82 -29.15
N TYR A 8 6.10 17.67 -28.09
CA TYR A 8 5.68 17.08 -26.83
C TYR A 8 5.49 18.18 -25.79
N LEU A 9 4.27 18.32 -25.29
CA LEU A 9 3.93 19.23 -24.21
C LEU A 9 3.75 18.42 -22.93
N ARG A 10 4.40 18.86 -21.84
CA ARG A 10 4.25 18.27 -20.51
C ARG A 10 3.71 19.34 -19.58
N TRP A 11 2.64 19.01 -18.87
CA TRP A 11 2.22 19.78 -17.71
C TRP A 11 2.95 19.23 -16.48
N ASN A 12 3.92 19.98 -15.97
CA ASN A 12 4.81 19.50 -14.91
C ASN A 12 4.08 19.25 -13.59
N GLU A 13 3.03 20.03 -13.30
CA GLU A 13 2.25 19.94 -12.07
C GLU A 13 0.98 19.08 -12.22
N TYR A 14 0.85 18.29 -13.30
CA TYR A 14 -0.36 17.50 -13.56
C TYR A 14 -0.72 16.57 -12.39
N GLU A 15 0.26 15.80 -11.88
CA GLU A 15 0.05 14.86 -10.78
C GLU A 15 -0.37 15.57 -9.49
N SER A 16 0.34 16.66 -9.14
CA SER A 16 0.06 17.47 -7.94
C SER A 16 -1.32 18.11 -8.00
N ASN A 17 -1.71 18.66 -9.15
CA ASN A 17 -3.03 19.27 -9.35
C ASN A 17 -4.14 18.23 -9.27
N PHE A 18 -3.93 17.02 -9.79
CA PHE A 18 -4.91 15.95 -9.68
C PHE A 18 -5.08 15.52 -8.21
N LYS A 19 -3.98 15.30 -7.47
CA LYS A 19 -4.02 15.02 -6.02
C LYS A 19 -4.77 16.12 -5.26
N GLN A 20 -4.45 17.39 -5.52
CA GLN A 20 -5.10 18.52 -4.85
C GLN A 20 -6.59 18.59 -5.21
N GLY A 21 -6.95 18.45 -6.48
CA GLY A 21 -8.34 18.48 -6.92
C GLY A 21 -9.23 17.45 -6.21
N PHE A 22 -8.79 16.20 -6.05
CA PHE A 22 -9.57 15.22 -5.27
C PHE A 22 -9.56 15.48 -3.77
N SER A 23 -8.49 16.08 -3.26
CA SER A 23 -8.43 16.51 -1.85
C SER A 23 -9.47 17.60 -1.58
N ASP A 24 -9.59 18.57 -2.48
CA ASP A 24 -10.56 19.67 -2.40
C ASP A 24 -11.99 19.14 -2.53
N LEU A 25 -12.27 18.26 -3.50
CA LEU A 25 -13.59 17.63 -3.65
C LEU A 25 -14.01 16.88 -2.39
N ARG A 26 -13.08 16.17 -1.73
CA ARG A 26 -13.36 15.51 -0.46
C ARG A 26 -13.66 16.50 0.66
N GLN A 27 -12.87 17.56 0.79
CA GLN A 27 -13.03 18.55 1.86
C GLN A 27 -14.31 19.38 1.70
N SER A 28 -14.68 19.70 0.46
CA SER A 28 -15.89 20.43 0.12
C SER A 28 -17.14 19.55 0.07
N GLU A 29 -17.01 18.25 0.29
CA GLU A 29 -18.09 17.25 0.22
C GLU A 29 -18.84 17.23 -1.13
N GLU A 30 -18.12 17.48 -2.22
CA GLU A 30 -18.68 17.56 -3.57
C GLU A 30 -18.62 16.21 -4.29
N LEU A 31 -19.52 15.99 -5.25
CA LEU A 31 -19.51 14.85 -6.18
C LEU A 31 -19.46 13.44 -5.55
N PHE A 32 -19.81 13.30 -4.27
CA PHE A 32 -19.91 12.00 -3.64
C PHE A 32 -21.04 11.15 -4.25
N ASP A 33 -20.65 9.98 -4.75
CA ASP A 33 -21.51 9.07 -5.49
C ASP A 33 -21.61 7.68 -4.83
N VAL A 34 -21.02 7.50 -3.64
CA VAL A 34 -21.10 6.28 -2.83
C VAL A 34 -21.07 6.61 -1.34
N THR A 35 -21.75 5.81 -0.52
CA THR A 35 -21.64 5.86 0.95
C THR A 35 -21.18 4.52 1.49
N ILE A 36 -20.22 4.56 2.40
CA ILE A 36 -19.69 3.39 3.12
C ILE A 36 -20.18 3.48 4.57
N ILE A 37 -20.63 2.35 5.11
CA ILE A 37 -21.22 2.24 6.43
C ILE A 37 -20.32 1.32 7.27
N SER A 38 -19.90 1.80 8.43
CA SER A 38 -19.11 1.05 9.42
C SER A 38 -19.83 1.11 10.77
N GLY A 39 -20.42 -0.02 11.18
CA GLY A 39 -21.28 -0.03 12.37
C GLY A 39 -22.50 0.90 12.18
N SER A 40 -22.64 1.90 13.07
CA SER A 40 -23.70 2.91 13.00
C SER A 40 -23.28 4.21 12.30
N LYS A 41 -22.03 4.31 11.83
CA LYS A 41 -21.48 5.51 11.19
C LYS A 41 -21.45 5.36 9.68
N LEU A 42 -21.63 6.48 8.98
CA LEU A 42 -21.62 6.57 7.53
C LEU A 42 -20.56 7.55 7.08
N ILE A 43 -19.90 7.27 5.96
CA ILE A 43 -18.97 8.17 5.30
C ILE A 43 -19.23 8.17 3.79
N LYS A 44 -19.34 9.37 3.21
CA LYS A 44 -19.51 9.55 1.76
C LYS A 44 -18.14 9.61 1.09
N ALA A 45 -18.06 9.14 -0.15
CA ALA A 45 -16.81 9.10 -0.91
C ALA A 45 -17.08 9.13 -2.43
N HIS A 46 -15.99 9.06 -3.20
CA HIS A 46 -16.01 8.96 -4.65
C HIS A 46 -15.69 7.52 -5.11
N LYS A 47 -16.57 6.93 -5.93
CA LYS A 47 -16.37 5.61 -6.55
C LYS A 47 -15.04 5.55 -7.29
N VAL A 48 -14.68 6.61 -8.02
CA VAL A 48 -13.45 6.64 -8.83
C VAL A 48 -12.21 6.44 -7.98
N ILE A 49 -12.13 7.08 -6.80
CA ILE A 49 -10.99 6.95 -5.88
C ILE A 49 -10.95 5.54 -5.28
N LEU A 50 -12.07 5.04 -4.77
CA LEU A 50 -12.16 3.69 -4.22
C LEU A 50 -11.73 2.62 -5.26
N CYS A 51 -12.27 2.70 -6.47
CA CYS A 51 -11.96 1.77 -7.57
C CYS A 51 -10.53 1.91 -8.09
N ALA A 52 -9.94 3.10 -8.03
CA ALA A 52 -8.56 3.34 -8.43
C ALA A 52 -7.58 2.75 -7.40
N CYS A 53 -7.89 2.84 -6.11
CA CYS A 53 -7.03 2.42 -5.03
C CYS A 53 -7.21 0.96 -4.59
N SER A 54 -8.35 0.33 -4.91
CA SER A 54 -8.66 -1.04 -4.46
C SER A 54 -9.38 -1.85 -5.55
N PRO A 55 -8.84 -3.03 -5.94
CA PRO A 55 -9.56 -3.97 -6.79
C PRO A 55 -10.80 -4.55 -6.09
N VAL A 56 -10.79 -4.66 -4.75
CA VAL A 56 -11.94 -5.12 -3.95
C VAL A 56 -13.11 -4.14 -4.09
N PHE A 57 -12.89 -2.85 -3.82
CA PHE A 57 -13.94 -1.84 -4.00
C PHE A 57 -14.39 -1.74 -5.45
N ARG A 58 -13.46 -1.87 -6.41
CA ARG A 58 -13.81 -1.94 -7.84
C ARG A 58 -14.77 -3.08 -8.15
N SER A 59 -14.52 -4.28 -7.62
CA SER A 59 -15.39 -5.44 -7.82
C SER A 59 -16.76 -5.22 -7.18
N ILE A 60 -16.81 -4.72 -5.94
CA ILE A 60 -18.06 -4.46 -5.22
C ILE A 60 -18.91 -3.44 -5.99
N ILE A 61 -18.33 -2.28 -6.30
CA ILE A 61 -19.04 -1.19 -6.99
C ILE A 61 -19.43 -1.58 -8.41
N GLY A 62 -18.55 -2.29 -9.13
CA GLY A 62 -18.80 -2.73 -10.50
C GLY A 62 -19.88 -3.82 -10.62
N SER A 63 -20.15 -4.57 -9.54
CA SER A 63 -21.24 -5.54 -9.50
C SER A 63 -22.63 -4.92 -9.31
N ALA A 64 -22.69 -3.66 -8.86
CA ALA A 64 -23.95 -2.95 -8.65
C ALA A 64 -24.51 -2.40 -9.97
N PRO A 65 -25.85 -2.31 -10.11
CA PRO A 65 -26.45 -1.68 -11.29
C PRO A 65 -25.99 -0.23 -11.46
N VAL A 66 -25.64 0.15 -12.70
CA VAL A 66 -24.99 1.43 -13.04
C VAL A 66 -25.73 2.67 -12.50
N GLN A 67 -27.06 2.62 -12.46
CA GLN A 67 -27.91 3.76 -12.07
C GLN A 67 -28.23 3.83 -10.58
N THR A 68 -27.57 3.01 -9.75
CA THR A 68 -27.80 3.02 -8.30
C THR A 68 -26.72 3.80 -7.57
N TYR A 69 -27.13 4.47 -6.48
CA TYR A 69 -26.23 5.02 -5.47
C TYR A 69 -25.82 3.90 -4.51
N PRO A 70 -24.56 3.38 -4.55
CA PRO A 70 -24.18 2.22 -3.77
C PRO A 70 -24.07 2.57 -2.28
N LEU A 71 -24.63 1.70 -1.44
CA LEU A 71 -24.45 1.72 0.01
C LEU A 71 -23.64 0.48 0.40
N ILE A 72 -22.39 0.67 0.81
CA ILE A 72 -21.46 -0.42 1.12
C ILE A 72 -21.35 -0.59 2.62
N TYR A 73 -21.86 -1.69 3.18
CA TYR A 73 -21.73 -1.99 4.60
C TYR A 73 -20.49 -2.85 4.86
N LEU A 74 -19.54 -2.32 5.64
CA LEU A 74 -18.32 -3.00 6.06
C LEU A 74 -18.47 -3.51 7.49
N ARG A 75 -18.71 -4.82 7.62
CA ARG A 75 -18.86 -5.46 8.93
C ARG A 75 -17.49 -5.69 9.57
N GLY A 76 -17.35 -5.35 10.86
CA GLY A 76 -16.14 -5.66 11.63
C GLY A 76 -15.00 -4.66 11.47
N ILE A 77 -15.17 -3.63 10.64
CA ILE A 77 -14.19 -2.56 10.49
C ILE A 77 -14.54 -1.42 11.45
N ASN A 78 -13.58 -1.01 12.27
CA ASN A 78 -13.73 0.20 13.08
C ASN A 78 -13.76 1.42 12.15
N PHE A 79 -14.71 2.33 12.38
CA PHE A 79 -14.85 3.55 11.59
C PHE A 79 -13.56 4.38 11.54
N TYR A 80 -12.77 4.38 12.62
CA TYR A 80 -11.45 5.02 12.66
C TYR A 80 -10.53 4.52 11.54
N TYR A 81 -10.40 3.20 11.37
CA TYR A 81 -9.57 2.62 10.31
C TYR A 81 -10.13 2.93 8.91
N LEU A 82 -11.45 2.99 8.76
CA LEU A 82 -12.07 3.40 7.50
C LEU A 82 -11.71 4.85 7.13
N GLU A 83 -11.71 5.77 8.10
CA GLU A 83 -11.27 7.16 7.89
C GLU A 83 -9.79 7.25 7.51
N LEU A 84 -8.92 6.48 8.18
CA LEU A 84 -7.50 6.39 7.84
C LEU A 84 -7.28 5.86 6.42
N LEU A 85 -8.00 4.80 6.03
CA LEU A 85 -7.89 4.23 4.69
C LEU A 85 -8.31 5.24 3.63
N LEU A 86 -9.42 5.93 3.83
CA LEU A 86 -9.84 6.99 2.91
C LEU A 86 -8.79 8.11 2.86
N SER A 87 -8.27 8.55 3.99
CA SER A 87 -7.17 9.53 4.01
C SER A 87 -5.95 9.09 3.22
N PHE A 88 -5.53 7.84 3.38
CA PHE A 88 -4.47 7.29 2.54
C PHE A 88 -4.84 7.28 1.05
N MET A 89 -6.08 6.93 0.67
CA MET A 89 -6.50 6.91 -0.73
C MET A 89 -6.55 8.28 -1.39
N TYR A 90 -6.99 9.33 -0.67
CA TYR A 90 -7.09 10.68 -1.22
C TYR A 90 -5.76 11.44 -1.22
N TYR A 91 -4.96 11.26 -0.15
CA TYR A 91 -3.73 12.04 0.03
C TYR A 91 -2.47 11.28 -0.38
N GLY A 92 -2.56 9.96 -0.57
CA GLY A 92 -1.41 9.09 -0.82
C GLY A 92 -0.56 8.82 0.41
N GLU A 93 -0.95 9.35 1.57
CA GLU A 93 -0.24 9.23 2.84
C GLU A 93 -1.22 9.31 4.02
N VAL A 94 -0.84 8.75 5.15
CA VAL A 94 -1.62 8.80 6.39
C VAL A 94 -0.69 8.68 7.60
N SER A 95 -1.01 9.38 8.68
CA SER A 95 -0.33 9.22 9.96
C SER A 95 -1.11 8.22 10.83
N VAL A 96 -0.43 7.18 11.30
CA VAL A 96 -1.01 6.11 12.13
C VAL A 96 -0.11 5.93 13.35
N GLY A 97 -0.71 5.78 14.53
CA GLY A 97 0.05 5.50 15.75
C GLY A 97 0.68 4.10 15.70
N GLN A 98 1.68 3.89 16.56
CA GLN A 98 2.43 2.64 16.56
C GLN A 98 1.55 1.45 16.98
N GLU A 99 0.58 1.67 17.87
CA GLU A 99 -0.30 0.62 18.39
C GLU A 99 -1.37 0.19 17.38
N GLU A 100 -1.77 1.11 16.50
CA GLU A 100 -2.80 0.90 15.48
C GLU A 100 -2.23 0.44 14.13
N LEU A 101 -0.91 0.49 13.96
CA LEU A 101 -0.26 0.26 12.68
C LEU A 101 -0.51 -1.15 12.13
N ASP A 102 -0.37 -2.18 12.95
CA ASP A 102 -0.52 -3.57 12.50
C ASP A 102 -1.97 -3.87 12.07
N ASP A 103 -2.94 -3.36 12.83
CA ASP A 103 -4.36 -3.43 12.48
C ASP A 103 -4.66 -2.67 11.18
N PHE A 104 -4.16 -1.43 11.06
CA PHE A 104 -4.35 -0.63 9.85
C PHE A 104 -3.80 -1.32 8.60
N ILE A 105 -2.57 -1.87 8.67
CA ILE A 105 -1.97 -2.61 7.56
C ILE A 105 -2.78 -3.87 7.26
N SER A 106 -3.23 -4.61 8.26
CA SER A 106 -4.03 -5.83 8.08
C SER A 106 -5.34 -5.52 7.33
N ILE A 107 -6.03 -4.44 7.73
CA ILE A 107 -7.26 -4.00 7.06
C ILE A 107 -6.95 -3.50 5.64
N ALA A 108 -5.86 -2.73 5.45
CA ALA A 108 -5.45 -2.28 4.12
C ALA A 108 -5.14 -3.46 3.17
N GLN A 109 -4.59 -4.55 3.69
CA GLN A 109 -4.37 -5.80 2.94
C GLN A 109 -5.67 -6.52 2.62
N GLU A 110 -6.62 -6.61 3.56
CA GLU A 110 -7.94 -7.20 3.35
C GLU A 110 -8.68 -6.49 2.19
N PHE A 111 -8.65 -5.16 2.16
CA PHE A 111 -9.23 -4.38 1.06
C PHE A 111 -8.30 -4.24 -0.15
N GLN A 112 -7.12 -4.85 -0.14
CA GLN A 112 -6.12 -4.80 -1.20
C GLN A 112 -5.80 -3.37 -1.65
N ILE A 113 -5.57 -2.46 -0.70
CA ILE A 113 -5.24 -1.08 -1.00
C ILE A 113 -3.87 -1.01 -1.65
N LYS A 114 -3.81 -0.44 -2.85
CA LYS A 114 -2.56 -0.23 -3.59
C LYS A 114 -1.54 0.52 -2.72
N GLY A 115 -0.30 0.06 -2.75
CA GLY A 115 0.79 0.60 -1.92
C GLY A 115 0.87 -0.01 -0.51
N LEU A 116 -0.19 -0.66 -0.01
CA LEU A 116 -0.23 -1.28 1.31
C LEU A 116 -0.53 -2.79 1.29
N SER A 117 -1.07 -3.31 0.17
CA SER A 117 -1.51 -4.70 0.04
C SER A 117 -0.41 -5.76 0.17
N ASN A 118 0.85 -5.39 -0.06
CA ASN A 118 2.02 -6.28 0.10
C ASN A 118 3.02 -5.72 1.12
N TYR A 119 2.57 -4.81 1.99
CA TYR A 119 3.45 -4.18 2.95
C TYR A 119 3.88 -5.18 4.03
N SER A 120 5.15 -5.60 4.00
CA SER A 120 5.76 -6.37 5.07
C SER A 120 6.47 -5.42 6.03
N MET A 121 6.04 -5.37 7.28
CA MET A 121 6.76 -4.63 8.32
C MET A 121 8.20 -5.15 8.41
N PRO A 122 9.23 -4.29 8.33
CA PRO A 122 10.58 -4.69 8.70
C PRO A 122 10.53 -5.05 10.19
N ARG A 123 10.63 -6.36 10.50
CA ARG A 123 10.63 -6.83 11.88
C ARG A 123 11.76 -6.13 12.63
N LYS A 124 11.41 -5.26 13.60
CA LYS A 124 12.38 -4.80 14.61
C LYS A 124 12.88 -6.06 15.31
N ARG A 125 14.12 -6.44 15.04
CA ARG A 125 14.79 -7.53 15.73
C ARG A 125 15.08 -7.02 17.15
N CYS A 126 14.15 -7.24 18.08
CA CYS A 126 14.41 -7.05 19.50
C CYS A 126 15.35 -8.18 19.94
N GLU A 127 16.66 -7.91 19.91
CA GLU A 127 17.64 -8.72 20.63
C GLU A 127 17.37 -8.61 22.13
N SER A 128 16.70 -9.62 22.67
CA SER A 128 16.74 -9.91 24.09
C SER A 128 17.85 -10.94 24.30
N GLN A 129 18.97 -10.50 24.88
CA GLN A 129 19.91 -11.43 25.54
C GLN A 129 19.21 -12.06 26.76
N PRO A 130 19.54 -13.32 27.11
CA PRO A 130 20.49 -13.48 28.21
C PRO A 130 21.45 -14.69 28.15
N SER A 131 22.64 -14.46 28.71
CA SER A 131 23.49 -15.33 29.55
C SER A 131 24.06 -16.67 29.05
N THR A 132 25.37 -16.63 28.76
CA THR A 132 26.46 -17.52 29.24
C THR A 132 26.11 -18.92 29.80
N SER A 133 26.65 -19.97 29.18
CA SER A 133 27.58 -20.89 29.84
C SER A 133 28.37 -21.75 28.82
N SER A 134 29.65 -21.87 29.11
CA SER A 134 30.75 -22.57 28.45
C SER A 134 30.54 -24.08 28.30
N THR A 135 31.04 -24.68 27.21
CA THR A 135 32.08 -25.74 27.20
C THR A 135 32.49 -26.09 25.76
N VAL A 136 33.73 -25.76 25.39
CA VAL A 136 34.57 -26.47 24.41
C VAL A 136 35.59 -27.29 25.22
N PRO A 137 36.30 -28.33 24.70
CA PRO A 137 36.68 -28.51 23.29
C PRO A 137 36.69 -29.97 22.77
N ASN A 138 36.81 -30.15 21.45
CA ASN A 138 37.87 -31.04 21.01
C ASN A 138 38.44 -30.66 19.64
N GLU A 139 39.77 -30.68 19.64
CA GLU A 139 40.71 -30.27 18.62
C GLU A 139 41.04 -31.48 17.72
N LEU A 140 41.30 -31.22 16.43
CA LEU A 140 42.48 -31.71 15.68
C LEU A 140 42.22 -31.56 14.17
N THR A 141 42.89 -30.57 13.58
CA THR A 141 43.23 -30.53 12.16
C THR A 141 44.41 -31.48 11.89
N PRO A 142 44.73 -31.81 10.63
CA PRO A 142 45.66 -30.97 9.86
C PRO A 142 45.30 -30.81 8.36
N TYR A 143 45.43 -29.57 7.84
CA TYR A 143 45.46 -29.20 6.41
C TYR A 143 46.88 -29.45 5.80
N PRO A 144 47.16 -29.11 4.50
CA PRO A 144 46.57 -29.49 3.20
C PRO A 144 47.68 -30.04 2.24
N PRO A 145 47.47 -30.10 0.90
CA PRO A 145 48.19 -29.12 0.08
C PRO A 145 47.39 -28.51 -1.09
N HIS A 146 47.92 -27.37 -1.54
CA HIS A 146 47.52 -26.51 -2.65
C HIS A 146 47.52 -27.19 -4.03
N ASP A 147 46.67 -26.72 -4.95
CA ASP A 147 47.15 -26.18 -6.23
C ASP A 147 46.11 -25.32 -7.01
N SER A 148 46.44 -24.04 -7.16
CA SER A 148 46.55 -23.24 -8.39
C SER A 148 45.68 -23.54 -9.63
N GLN A 149 44.86 -22.56 -10.06
CA GLN A 149 44.83 -21.88 -11.39
C GLN A 149 43.41 -21.55 -11.95
N GLY A 150 43.15 -20.25 -12.13
CA GLY A 150 42.73 -19.69 -13.44
C GLY A 150 41.23 -19.48 -13.76
N PRO A 151 40.80 -18.30 -14.28
CA PRO A 151 39.40 -17.95 -14.57
C PRO A 151 39.01 -18.06 -16.06
N PHE A 152 37.73 -18.35 -16.36
CA PHE A 152 37.10 -18.18 -17.69
C PHE A 152 35.61 -17.81 -17.47
N LEU A 153 35.21 -16.54 -17.71
CA LEU A 153 34.72 -15.95 -18.96
C LEU A 153 33.26 -16.31 -19.35
N CYS A 154 32.40 -15.29 -19.18
CA CYS A 154 31.36 -14.73 -20.06
C CYS A 154 30.23 -15.55 -20.74
N ASN A 155 29.09 -14.83 -20.85
CA ASN A 155 27.91 -14.93 -21.73
C ASN A 155 26.83 -15.97 -21.35
N THR A 156 25.54 -15.66 -21.39
CA THR A 156 24.74 -14.73 -22.25
C THR A 156 23.61 -14.06 -21.47
#